data_AF-A0ABC9SHY7-F1
#
_entry.id   AF-A0ABC9SHY7-F1
#
_cell.length_a   1.000
_cell.length_b   1.000
_cell.length_c   1.000
_cell.angle_alpha   90.00
_cell.angle_beta   90.00
_cell.angle_gamma   90.00
#
_symmetry.space_group_name_H-M   'P 1'
#
loop_
_entity.id
_entity.type
_entity.pdbx_description
1 polymer ?
#
loop_
_entity_poly.entity_id
_entity_poly.type
_entity_poly.pdbx_seq_one_letter_code
_entity_poly.pdbx_strand_id
1 'polypeptide(L)' 'MRNDKNQKRLKDLEKRRQNGIRLLKKGYTCYGVAKELGVSKQSVMRWRERYEKEGLEGVKWKGIS' A
#
# COMPACT_ATOMS: atom_id res chain seq x y z
N MET A 1 -26.78 0.51 -3.13
CA MET A 1 -25.87 -0.62 -3.45
C MET A 1 -24.49 -0.24 -4.05
N ARG A 2 -24.24 0.97 -4.57
CA ARG A 2 -22.90 1.35 -5.13
C ARG A 2 -21.80 1.63 -4.09
N ASN A 3 -22.17 1.94 -2.84
CA ASN A 3 -21.21 2.46 -1.84
C ASN A 3 -20.36 1.36 -1.15
N ASP A 4 -20.93 0.17 -0.95
CA ASP A 4 -20.30 -0.92 -0.17
C ASP A 4 -19.09 -1.56 -0.88
N LYS A 5 -19.23 -1.85 -2.18
CA LYS A 5 -18.14 -2.40 -3.02
C LYS A 5 -16.92 -1.48 -3.08
N ASN A 6 -17.16 -0.16 -3.08
CA ASN A 6 -16.09 0.82 -3.14
C ASN A 6 -15.34 0.90 -1.80
N GLN A 7 -16.06 0.90 -0.68
CA GLN A 7 -15.44 0.83 0.65
C GLN A 7 -14.61 -0.45 0.84
N LYS A 8 -15.08 -1.60 0.37
CA LYS A 8 -14.32 -2.85 0.43
C LYS A 8 -13.01 -2.76 -0.35
N ARG A 9 -13.06 -2.27 -1.60
CA ARG A 9 -11.86 -2.10 -2.45
C ARG A 9 -10.83 -1.15 -1.82
N LEU A 10 -11.28 -0.11 -1.15
CA LEU A 10 -10.41 0.85 -0.46
C LEU A 10 -9.71 0.22 0.75
N LYS A 11 -10.45 -0.53 1.57
CA LYS A 11 -9.90 -1.29 2.70
C LYS A 11 -8.88 -2.33 2.22
N ASP A 12 -9.18 -3.03 1.13
CA ASP A 12 -8.25 -4.01 0.53
C ASP A 12 -6.97 -3.33 0.03
N LEU A 13 -7.07 -2.13 -0.56
CA LEU A 13 -5.92 -1.37 -1.02
C LEU A 13 -5.04 -0.90 0.15
N GLU A 14 -5.65 -0.36 1.21
CA GLU A 14 -4.93 0.05 2.41
C GLU A 14 -4.21 -1.14 3.07
N LYS A 15 -4.90 -2.26 3.25
CA LYS A 15 -4.31 -3.49 3.81
C LYS A 15 -3.13 -3.96 2.96
N ARG A 16 -3.25 -3.90 1.63
CA ARG A 16 -2.16 -4.27 0.72
C ARG A 16 -0.95 -3.36 0.87
N ARG A 17 -1.14 -2.05 1.02
CA ARG A 17 -0.06 -1.09 1.27
C ARG A 17 0.66 -1.38 2.59
N GLN A 18 -0.10 -1.57 3.67
CA GLN A 18 0.45 -1.90 4.99
C GLN A 18 1.25 -3.20 4.96
N ASN A 19 0.75 -4.24 4.28
CA ASN A 19 1.48 -5.48 4.06
C ASN A 19 2.79 -5.24 3.30
N GLY A 20 2.77 -4.39 2.27
CA GLY A 20 3.98 -4.00 1.52
C GLY A 20 5.03 -3.35 2.41
N ILE A 21 4.63 -2.39 3.26
CA ILE A 21 5.54 -1.77 4.23
C ILE A 21 6.09 -2.79 5.22
N ARG A 22 5.27 -3.73 5.70
CA ARG A 22 5.72 -4.79 6.61
C ARG A 22 6.79 -5.67 5.98
N LEU A 23 6.64 -6.01 4.69
CA LEU A 23 7.63 -6.80 3.97
C LEU A 23 8.94 -6.02 3.75
N LEU A 24 8.84 -4.73 3.39
CA LEU A 24 10.01 -3.85 3.30
C LEU A 24 10.79 -3.79 4.62
N LYS A 25 10.08 -3.65 5.76
CA LYS A 25 10.68 -3.70 7.10
C LYS A 25 11.37 -5.02 7.43
N LYS A 26 10.92 -6.13 6.83
CA LYS A 26 11.56 -7.45 6.94
C LYS A 26 12.77 -7.63 6.02
N GLY A 27 13.17 -6.58 5.28
CA GLY A 27 14.32 -6.61 4.38
C GLY A 27 14.00 -7.00 2.94
N TYR A 28 12.73 -7.16 2.57
CA TYR A 28 12.37 -7.44 1.17
C TYR A 28 12.70 -6.23 0.29
N THR A 29 13.18 -6.48 -0.92
CA THR A 29 13.36 -5.43 -1.93
C THR A 29 12.01 -4.97 -2.48
N CYS A 30 11.94 -3.76 -3.04
CA CYS A 30 10.72 -3.28 -3.71
C CYS A 30 10.23 -4.23 -4.82
N TYR A 31 11.17 -4.92 -5.50
CA TYR A 31 10.84 -5.93 -6.49
C TYR A 31 10.26 -7.20 -5.85
N GLY A 32 10.85 -7.69 -4.76
CA GLY A 32 10.35 -8.85 -4.01
C GLY A 32 8.93 -8.61 -3.48
N VAL A 33 8.68 -7.44 -2.90
CA VAL A 33 7.34 -7.04 -2.43
C VAL A 33 6.34 -6.93 -3.58
N ALA A 34 6.76 -6.40 -4.73
CA ALA A 34 5.91 -6.28 -5.91
C ALA A 34 5.45 -7.65 -6.43
N LYS A 35 6.38 -8.62 -6.49
CA LYS A 35 6.09 -10.01 -6.86
C LYS A 35 5.14 -10.67 -5.85
N GLU A 36 5.41 -10.51 -4.55
CA GLU A 36 4.62 -11.09 -3.46
C GLU A 36 3.17 -10.59 -3.45
N LEU A 37 2.96 -9.31 -3.74
CA LEU A 37 1.64 -8.67 -3.64
C LEU A 37 0.91 -8.51 -4.98
N GLY A 38 1.51 -8.98 -6.08
CA GLY A 38 0.95 -8.85 -7.42
C GLY A 38 0.73 -7.40 -7.85
N VAL A 39 1.68 -6.51 -7.55
CA VAL A 39 1.62 -5.08 -7.90
C VAL A 39 2.88 -4.65 -8.65
N SER A 40 2.88 -3.44 -9.22
CA SER A 40 4.09 -2.92 -9.85
C SER A 40 5.14 -2.50 -8.82
N LYS A 41 6.43 -2.63 -9.17
CA LYS A 41 7.55 -2.09 -8.36
C LYS A 41 7.38 -0.60 -8.06
N GLN A 42 6.91 0.19 -9.04
CA GLN A 42 6.69 1.62 -8.87
C GLN A 42 5.63 1.92 -7.80
N SER A 43 4.58 1.11 -7.71
CA SER A 43 3.58 1.25 -6.64
C SER A 43 4.23 1.07 -5.26
N VAL A 44 5.07 0.05 -5.10
CA VAL A 44 5.79 -0.20 -3.85
C VAL A 44 6.75 0.94 -3.51
N MET A 45 7.47 1.49 -4.50
CA MET A 45 8.35 2.65 -4.30
C MET A 45 7.58 3.86 -3.76
N ARG A 46 6.42 4.19 -4.35
CA ARG A 46 5.58 5.31 -3.86
C ARG A 46 5.05 5.06 -2.45
N TRP A 47 4.71 3.81 -2.10
CA TRP A 47 4.28 3.49 -0.73
C TRP A 47 5.42 3.69 0.26
N ARG A 48 6.62 3.25 -0.10
CA ARG A 48 7.83 3.43 0.72
C ARG A 48 8.12 4.91 0.95
N GLU A 49 8.16 5.71 -0.12
CA GLU A 49 8.43 7.15 -0.04
C GLU A 49 7.42 7.87 0.87
N ARG A 50 6.12 7.58 0.71
CA ARG A 50 5.09 8.14 1.60
C ARG A 50 5.23 7.67 3.04
N TYR A 51 5.59 6.40 3.24
CA TYR A 51 5.82 5.86 4.58
C TYR A 51 7.04 6.48 5.25
N GLU A 52 8.12 6.72 4.51
CA GLU A 52 9.33 7.40 5.02
C GLU A 52 9.03 8.85 5.41
N LYS A 53 8.13 9.53 4.68
CA LYS A 53 7.74 10.92 4.95
C LYS A 53 6.69 11.06 6.07
N GLU A 54 5.67 10.20 6.10
CA GLU A 54 4.46 10.39 6.92
C GLU A 54 4.15 9.19 7.83
N GLY A 55 5.00 8.17 7.87
CA GLY A 55 4.74 6.93 8.60
C GLY A 55 3.52 6.17 8.07
N LEU A 56 2.76 5.53 8.96
CA LEU A 56 1.57 4.77 8.57
C LEU A 56 0.47 5.65 7.94
N GLU A 57 0.41 6.93 8.30
CA GLU A 57 -0.57 7.87 7.71
C GLU A 57 -0.33 8.09 6.21
N GLY A 58 0.92 8.00 5.74
CA GLY A 58 1.26 8.13 4.32
C GLY A 58 0.76 6.98 3.45
N VAL A 59 0.43 5.84 4.05
CA VAL A 59 -0.04 4.64 3.34
C VAL A 59 -1.51 4.33 3.56
N LYS A 60 -2.16 5.02 4.51
CA LYS A 60 -3.62 4.98 4.68
C LYS A 60 -4.34 5.56 3.46
N TRP A 61 -5.59 5.16 3.30
CA TRP A 61 -6.45 5.83 2.34
C TRP A 61 -6.84 7.21 2.85
N LYS A 62 -6.48 8.28 2.12
CA LYS A 62 -6.82 9.68 2.48
C LYS A 62 -8.05 10.24 1.74
N GLY A 63 -8.82 9.39 1.05
CA GLY A 63 -9.88 9.90 0.15
C GLY A 63 -9.30 10.52 -1.12
N ILE A 64 -10.17 10.79 -2.08
CA ILE A 64 -9.91 11.72 -3.18
C ILE A 64 -10.38 13.08 -2.66
N SER A 65 -9.52 14.09 -2.66
CA SER A 65 -9.98 15.49 -2.63
C SER A 65 -10.46 15.90 -4.01
#